data_AF-A0A3B9H4X2-F1
#
_entry.id   AF-A0A3B9H4X2-F1
#
_cell.length_a   1.000
_cell.length_b   1.000
_cell.length_c   1.000
_cell.angle_alpha   90.00
_cell.angle_beta   90.00
_cell.angle_gamma   90.00
#
_symmetry.space_group_name_H-M   'P 1'
#
loop_
_entity.id
_entity.type
_entity.pdbx_description
1 polymer ?
#
loop_
_entity_poly.entity_id
_entity_poly.type
_entity_poly.pdbx_seq_one_letter_code
_entity_poly.pdbx_strand_id
1 'polypeptide(L)'
;MKVSVLCESIQATQMIAYYFDQSKVLSEKKVFFDIYAWSELKKLDSFARYQSLFDAEYLILSRWYSPDDVLQVITEARRNGKKIYLHLDDYLFSVPQSIGINKWRHYSSKRMLDALYSTAQLSDGIIASTDLL
;
A
#
# COMPACT_ATOMS: atom_id res chain seq x y z
N MET A 1 -15.50 -10.67 1.42
CA MET A 1 -14.90 -9.34 1.21
C MET A 1 -13.57 -9.53 0.52
N LYS A 2 -13.31 -8.84 -0.60
CA LYS A 2 -12.02 -8.88 -1.29
C LYS A 2 -11.22 -7.61 -1.02
N VAL A 3 -9.93 -7.77 -0.75
CA VAL A 3 -8.98 -6.70 -0.49
C VAL A 3 -7.80 -6.89 -1.43
N SER A 4 -7.53 -5.90 -2.26
CA SER A 4 -6.30 -5.85 -3.05
C SER A 4 -5.23 -5.14 -2.25
N VAL A 5 -4.06 -5.74 -2.12
CA VAL A 5 -2.87 -5.15 -1.52
C VAL A 5 -1.89 -4.86 -2.64
N LEU A 6 -1.65 -3.59 -2.88
CA LEU A 6 -0.71 -3.14 -3.90
C LEU A 6 0.60 -2.72 -3.25
N CYS A 7 1.66 -3.48 -3.54
CA CYS A 7 2.99 -3.27 -3.01
C CYS A 7 3.90 -2.59 -4.05
N GLU A 8 4.67 -1.60 -3.63
CA GLU A 8 5.80 -1.15 -4.42
C GLU A 8 6.90 -2.22 -4.39
N SER A 9 7.42 -2.57 -5.56
CA SER A 9 8.49 -3.55 -5.72
C SER A 9 9.83 -2.96 -5.27
N ILE A 10 9.97 -2.69 -3.98
CA ILE A 10 11.28 -2.62 -3.34
C ILE A 10 11.64 -4.05 -2.99
N GLN A 11 12.92 -4.43 -3.10
CA GLN A 11 13.47 -5.70 -2.60
C GLN A 11 13.21 -5.81 -1.09
N ALA A 12 11.98 -6.09 -0.70
CA ALA A 12 11.57 -6.30 0.67
C ALA A 12 11.97 -7.72 1.01
N THR A 13 13.06 -7.85 1.77
CA THR A 13 13.47 -9.09 2.44
C THR A 13 12.51 -9.50 3.56
N GLN A 14 11.40 -8.78 3.75
CA GLN A 14 10.46 -8.95 4.85
C GLN A 14 9.13 -9.47 4.34
N MET A 15 8.66 -10.57 4.93
CA MET A 15 7.28 -11.01 4.80
C MET A 15 6.37 -10.02 5.54
N ILE A 16 5.38 -9.47 4.83
CA ILE A 16 4.28 -8.73 5.45
C ILE A 16 3.19 -9.74 5.76
N ALA A 17 3.04 -10.09 7.04
CA ALA A 17 1.95 -10.90 7.53
C ALA A 17 0.86 -9.99 8.07
N TYR A 18 -0.33 -10.02 7.46
CA TYR A 18 -1.46 -9.30 8.00
C TYR A 18 -2.16 -10.16 9.05
N TYR A 19 -1.99 -9.82 10.32
CA TYR A 19 -2.73 -10.42 11.42
C TYR A 19 -4.01 -9.63 11.66
N PHE A 20 -5.12 -10.18 11.19
CA PHE A 20 -6.43 -9.65 11.51
C PHE A 20 -7.02 -10.47 12.65
N ASP A 21 -7.34 -9.83 13.77
CA ASP A 21 -8.18 -10.44 14.78
C ASP A 21 -9.59 -10.65 14.18
N GLN A 22 -9.85 -11.90 13.77
CA GLN A 22 -11.12 -12.30 13.19
C GLN A 22 -12.16 -12.66 14.26
N SER A 23 -11.85 -12.56 15.56
CA SER A 23 -12.79 -12.93 16.64
C SER A 23 -14.10 -12.13 16.60
N LYS A 24 -14.07 -10.91 16.05
CA LYS A 24 -15.25 -10.05 15.84
C LYS A 24 -15.80 -10.07 14.41
N VAL A 25 -15.14 -10.75 13.48
CA VAL A 25 -15.67 -10.96 12.13
C VAL A 25 -16.73 -12.04 12.26
N LEU A 26 -18.00 -11.64 12.10
CA LEU A 26 -19.12 -12.59 12.04
C LEU A 26 -18.71 -13.76 11.14
N SER A 27 -18.88 -15.00 11.63
CA SER A 27 -18.38 -16.26 11.05
C SER A 27 -18.71 -16.49 9.57
N GLU A 28 -19.57 -15.66 8.98
CA GLU A 28 -20.06 -15.72 7.61
C GLU A 28 -19.31 -14.81 6.62
N LYS A 29 -18.46 -13.86 7.08
CA LYS A 29 -17.72 -12.94 6.19
C LYS A 29 -16.24 -13.29 6.08
N LYS A 30 -15.91 -14.21 5.16
CA LYS A 30 -14.50 -14.47 4.77
C LYS A 30 -13.89 -13.23 4.10
N VAL A 31 -12.66 -12.90 4.49
CA VAL A 31 -11.83 -11.85 3.88
C VAL A 31 -10.78 -12.51 3.01
N PHE A 32 -10.67 -12.08 1.75
CA PHE A 32 -9.70 -12.57 0.78
C PHE A 32 -8.73 -11.45 0.43
N PHE A 33 -7.44 -11.78 0.38
CA PHE A 33 -6.37 -10.83 0.08
C PHE A 33 -5.68 -11.26 -1.21
N ASP A 34 -5.65 -10.36 -2.19
CA ASP A 34 -4.86 -10.50 -3.40
C ASP A 34 -3.69 -9.53 -3.33
N ILE A 35 -2.45 -10.04 -3.39
CA ILE A 35 -1.24 -9.24 -3.25
C ILE A 35 -0.62 -9.03 -4.63
N TYR A 36 -0.43 -7.78 -5.00
CA TYR A 36 0.13 -7.38 -6.29
C TYR A 36 1.44 -6.61 -6.09
N ALA A 37 2.47 -7.00 -6.83
CA ALA A 37 3.65 -6.16 -7.03
C ALA A 37 3.43 -5.24 -8.23
N TRP A 38 3.67 -3.94 -8.07
CA TRP A 38 3.44 -2.98 -9.17
C TRP A 38 4.27 -3.25 -10.41
N SER A 39 5.51 -3.72 -10.24
CA SER A 39 6.37 -4.11 -11.36
C SER A 39 5.76 -5.21 -12.22
N GLU A 40 5.03 -6.16 -11.61
CA GLU A 40 4.37 -7.26 -12.31
C GLU A 40 3.10 -6.76 -13.01
N LEU A 41 2.31 -5.93 -12.32
CA LEU A 41 1.15 -5.26 -12.90
C LEU A 41 1.51 -4.37 -14.09
N LYS A 42 2.69 -3.76 -14.08
CA LYS A 42 3.22 -2.94 -15.19
C LYS A 42 3.48 -3.75 -16.47
N LYS A 43 3.63 -5.08 -16.39
CA LYS A 43 3.78 -5.97 -17.55
C LYS A 43 2.46 -6.24 -18.27
N LEU A 44 1.33 -6.01 -17.60
CA LEU A 44 -0.01 -6.10 -18.18
C LEU A 44 -0.35 -4.80 -18.90
N ASP A 45 -1.23 -4.88 -19.88
CA ASP A 45 -1.87 -3.70 -20.46
C ASP A 45 -2.69 -2.95 -19.39
N SER A 46 -3.04 -1.69 -19.70
CA SER A 46 -3.71 -0.82 -18.72
C SER A 46 -5.07 -1.35 -18.29
N PHE A 47 -5.81 -2.02 -19.17
CA PHE A 47 -7.14 -2.54 -18.85
C PHE A 47 -7.02 -3.74 -17.90
N ALA A 48 -6.23 -4.74 -18.27
CA ALA A 48 -6.02 -5.94 -17.46
C ALA A 48 -5.41 -5.62 -16.09
N ARG A 49 -4.50 -4.64 -16.03
CA ARG A 49 -3.89 -4.14 -14.80
C ARG A 49 -4.93 -3.63 -13.81
N TYR A 50 -5.75 -2.67 -14.23
CA TYR A 50 -6.73 -2.04 -13.35
C TYR A 50 -7.92 -2.95 -13.08
N GLN A 51 -8.32 -3.80 -14.04
CA GLN A 51 -9.34 -4.82 -13.81
C GLN A 51 -8.93 -5.77 -12.69
N SER A 52 -7.69 -6.29 -12.72
CA SER A 52 -7.18 -7.18 -11.69
C SER A 52 -7.11 -6.47 -10.33
N LEU A 53 -6.50 -5.28 -10.31
CA LEU A 53 -6.29 -4.53 -9.08
C LEU A 53 -7.61 -4.11 -8.40
N PHE A 54 -8.63 -3.79 -9.21
CA PHE A 54 -9.90 -3.27 -8.73
C PHE A 54 -11.03 -4.32 -8.70
N ASP A 55 -10.74 -5.60 -8.88
CA ASP A 55 -11.67 -6.70 -8.52
C ASP A 55 -11.71 -6.94 -6.99
N ALA A 56 -11.78 -5.85 -6.22
CA ALA A 56 -11.81 -5.83 -4.77
C ALA A 56 -12.71 -4.69 -4.25
N GLU A 57 -13.14 -4.79 -2.99
CA GLU A 57 -13.89 -3.71 -2.32
C GLU A 57 -12.95 -2.65 -1.75
N TYR A 58 -11.77 -3.09 -1.32
CA TYR A 58 -10.75 -2.26 -0.67
C TYR A 58 -9.43 -2.38 -1.41
N LEU A 59 -8.73 -1.26 -1.53
CA LEU A 59 -7.36 -1.18 -2.00
C LEU A 59 -6.47 -0.73 -0.84
N ILE A 60 -5.48 -1.54 -0.50
CA ILE A 60 -4.41 -1.18 0.43
C ILE A 60 -3.17 -0.84 -0.39
N LEU A 61 -2.72 0.41 -0.31
CA LEU A 61 -1.43 0.85 -0.83
C LEU A 61 -0.38 0.51 0.23
N SER A 62 0.29 -0.63 0.09
CA SER A 62 1.27 -1.11 1.05
C SER A 62 2.66 -0.65 0.67
N ARG A 63 3.28 0.14 1.55
CA ARG A 63 4.64 0.64 1.34
C ARG A 63 4.77 1.31 -0.03
N TRP A 64 3.81 2.16 -0.40
CA TRP A 64 3.76 2.79 -1.71
C TRP A 64 4.41 4.16 -1.70
N TYR A 65 5.46 4.31 -2.49
CA TYR A 65 6.28 5.51 -2.47
C TYR A 65 6.61 6.07 -3.85
N SER A 66 6.15 5.45 -4.95
CA SER A 66 6.33 5.96 -6.31
C SER A 66 5.55 7.27 -6.49
N PRO A 67 6.21 8.44 -6.50
CA PRO A 67 5.55 9.74 -6.60
C PRO A 67 4.83 9.91 -7.93
N ASP A 68 5.35 9.24 -8.97
CA ASP A 68 4.93 9.42 -10.35
C ASP A 68 3.69 8.57 -10.67
N ASP A 69 3.55 7.40 -10.04
CA ASP A 69 2.45 6.48 -10.32
C ASP A 69 1.26 6.63 -9.35
N VAL A 70 1.50 7.11 -8.12
CA VAL A 70 0.49 7.05 -7.04
C VAL A 70 -0.78 7.83 -7.37
N LEU A 71 -0.64 9.01 -7.98
CA LEU A 71 -1.79 9.84 -8.35
C LEU A 71 -2.66 9.16 -9.40
N GLN A 72 -2.06 8.47 -10.37
CA GLN A 72 -2.79 7.74 -11.39
C GLN A 72 -3.57 6.57 -10.78
N VAL A 73 -2.90 5.77 -9.94
CA VAL A 73 -3.53 4.61 -9.28
C VAL A 73 -4.70 5.05 -8.40
N ILE A 74 -4.51 6.10 -7.59
CA ILE A 74 -5.57 6.65 -6.73
C ILE A 74 -6.73 7.19 -7.59
N THR A 75 -6.44 7.93 -8.65
CA THR A 75 -7.48 8.48 -9.53
C THR A 75 -8.33 7.37 -10.13
N GLU A 76 -7.71 6.31 -10.64
CA GLU A 76 -8.42 5.17 -11.21
C GLU A 76 -9.19 4.38 -10.15
N ALA A 77 -8.62 4.19 -8.95
CA ALA A 77 -9.32 3.54 -7.83
C ALA A 77 -10.59 4.31 -7.43
N ARG A 78 -10.53 5.65 -7.38
CA ARG A 78 -11.69 6.51 -7.10
C ARG A 78 -12.75 6.43 -8.19
N ARG A 79 -12.36 6.42 -9.47
CA ARG A 79 -13.27 6.22 -10.60
C ARG A 79 -14.04 4.89 -10.49
N ASN A 80 -13.40 3.88 -9.92
CA ASN A 80 -13.98 2.56 -9.69
C ASN A 80 -14.67 2.41 -8.32
N GLY A 81 -14.89 3.52 -7.60
CA GLY A 81 -15.60 3.54 -6.32
C GLY A 81 -14.88 2.78 -5.19
N LYS A 82 -13.56 2.63 -5.27
CA LYS A 82 -12.78 1.88 -4.27
C LYS A 82 -12.49 2.71 -3.03
N LYS A 83 -12.49 2.04 -1.89
CA LYS A 83 -11.93 2.58 -0.65
C LYS A 83 -10.42 2.31 -0.62
N ILE A 84 -9.64 3.34 -0.37
CA ILE A 84 -8.19 3.34 -0.47
C ILE A 84 -7.60 3.52 0.93
N TYR A 85 -6.76 2.61 1.37
CA TYR A 85 -6.05 2.69 2.64
C TYR A 85 -4.55 2.73 2.38
N LEU A 86 -3.83 3.61 3.08
CA LEU A 86 -2.37 3.63 3.05
C LEU A 86 -1.85 2.78 4.20
N HIS A 87 -1.09 1.74 3.88
CA HIS A 87 -0.36 0.97 4.88
C HIS A 87 1.05 1.54 5.05
N LEU A 88 1.33 2.03 6.25
CA LEU A 88 2.60 2.58 6.69
C LEU A 88 3.35 1.56 7.56
N ASP A 89 4.54 1.20 7.12
CA ASP A 89 5.53 0.48 7.91
C ASP A 89 6.29 1.41 8.87
N ASP A 90 6.93 0.85 9.90
CA ASP A 90 7.54 1.61 10.98
C ASP A 90 8.52 2.70 10.47
N TYR A 91 8.27 3.92 10.94
CA TYR A 91 9.09 5.11 10.75
C TYR A 91 9.18 5.67 9.32
N LEU A 92 8.24 5.40 8.40
CA LEU A 92 8.38 5.93 7.03
C LEU A 92 8.45 7.46 6.93
N PHE A 93 7.81 8.19 7.84
CA PHE A 93 7.93 9.65 7.93
C PHE A 93 9.22 10.12 8.63
N SER A 94 9.93 9.23 9.32
CA SER A 94 11.11 9.57 10.12
C SER A 94 12.06 8.38 10.27
N VAL A 95 12.50 7.81 9.14
CA VAL A 95 13.39 6.65 9.16
C VAL A 95 14.68 7.09 9.85
N PRO A 96 15.14 6.44 10.93
CA PRO A 96 16.39 6.82 11.58
C PRO A 96 17.60 6.38 10.75
N GLN A 97 18.68 7.18 10.80
CA GLN A 97 19.91 6.89 10.04
C GLN A 97 20.56 5.56 10.44
N SER A 98 20.32 5.08 11.66
CA SER A 98 20.81 3.79 12.19
C SER A 98 20.34 2.57 11.41
N ILE A 99 19.19 2.65 10.71
CA ILE A 99 18.69 1.55 9.85
C ILE A 99 19.52 1.45 8.55
N GLY A 100 20.23 2.53 8.18
CA GLY A 100 21.15 2.56 7.05
C GLY A 100 21.05 3.85 6.23
N ILE A 101 22.20 4.39 5.84
CA ILE A 101 22.29 5.70 5.16
C ILE A 101 21.49 5.77 3.86
N ASN A 102 21.43 4.69 3.09
CA ASN A 102 20.69 4.67 1.81
C ASN A 102 19.18 4.72 2.04
N LYS A 103 18.68 3.94 3.01
CA LYS A 103 17.27 3.94 3.39
C LYS A 103 16.88 5.29 3.97
N TRP A 104 17.70 5.84 4.87
CA TRP A 104 17.52 7.18 5.42
C TRP A 104 17.43 8.25 4.33
N ARG A 105 18.44 8.37 3.46
CA ARG A 105 18.47 9.37 2.37
C ARG A 105 17.28 9.27 1.44
N HIS A 106 16.84 8.05 1.13
CA HIS A 106 15.68 7.82 0.27
C HIS A 106 14.41 8.39 0.93
N TYR A 107 14.05 7.90 2.12
CA TYR A 107 12.80 8.29 2.80
C TYR A 107 12.82 9.70 3.40
N SER A 108 14.00 10.27 3.66
CA SER A 108 14.14 11.66 4.13
C SER A 108 14.19 12.69 2.99
N SER A 109 14.19 12.25 1.72
CA SER A 109 14.22 13.19 0.60
C SER A 109 12.88 13.91 0.44
N LYS A 110 12.92 15.19 0.06
CA LYS A 110 11.72 16.02 -0.13
C LYS A 110 10.69 15.34 -1.06
N ARG A 111 11.16 14.78 -2.18
CA ARG A 111 10.30 14.10 -3.16
C ARG A 111 9.52 12.95 -2.53
N MET A 112 10.17 12.14 -1.70
CA MET A 112 9.54 10.99 -1.07
C MET A 112 8.59 11.40 0.05
N LEU A 113 8.96 12.39 0.85
CA LEU A 113 8.09 12.96 1.88
C LEU A 113 6.83 13.57 1.27
N ASP A 114 6.97 14.38 0.21
CA ASP A 114 5.83 14.98 -0.49
C ASP A 114 4.89 13.88 -1.04
N ALA A 115 5.44 12.81 -1.62
CA ALA A 115 4.66 11.69 -2.12
C ALA A 115 3.91 10.95 -1.00
N LEU A 116 4.58 10.68 0.12
CA LEU A 116 3.99 10.07 1.32
C LEU A 116 2.84 10.92 1.88
N TYR A 117 3.06 12.23 2.06
CA TYR A 117 2.03 13.16 2.51
C TYR A 117 0.84 13.21 1.55
N SER A 118 1.11 13.32 0.24
CA SER A 118 0.05 13.35 -0.77
C SER A 118 -0.77 12.05 -0.76
N THR A 119 -0.10 10.90 -0.67
CA THR A 119 -0.76 9.60 -0.61
C THR A 119 -1.61 9.45 0.64
N ALA A 120 -1.09 9.89 1.80
CA ALA A 120 -1.81 9.86 3.06
C ALA A 120 -3.07 10.75 3.02
N GLN A 121 -2.97 11.96 2.45
CA GLN A 121 -4.10 12.88 2.31
C GLN A 121 -5.19 12.38 1.36
N LEU A 122 -4.81 11.62 0.33
CA LEU A 122 -5.74 11.10 -0.68
C LEU A 122 -6.38 9.75 -0.28
N SER A 123 -5.86 9.10 0.76
CA SER A 123 -6.37 7.84 1.29
C SER A 123 -7.56 8.05 2.23
N ASP A 124 -8.47 7.07 2.29
CA ASP A 124 -9.62 7.05 3.22
C ASP A 124 -9.21 6.71 4.65
N GLY A 125 -8.04 6.11 4.83
CA GLY A 125 -7.52 5.75 6.14
C GLY A 125 -6.07 5.30 6.08
N ILE A 126 -5.46 5.23 7.26
CA ILE A 126 -4.08 4.79 7.45
C ILE A 126 -4.11 3.51 8.28
N ILE A 127 -3.35 2.51 7.84
CA ILE A 127 -3.04 1.29 8.57
C ILE A 127 -1.57 1.40 8.97
N ALA A 128 -1.28 1.53 10.25
CA ALA A 128 0.11 1.54 10.72
C ALA A 128 0.49 0.14 11.21
N SER A 129 1.59 -0.41 10.70
CA SER A 129 2.29 -1.48 11.40
C SER A 129 2.71 -0.97 12.77
N THR A 130 2.56 -1.81 13.78
CA THR A 130 3.23 -1.61 15.07
C THR A 130 3.99 -2.89 15.36
N ASP A 131 5.11 -2.78 16.06
CA ASP A 131 5.71 -3.94 16.69
C ASP A 131 4.64 -4.64 17.55
N LEU A 132 4.49 -5.96 17.38
CA LEU A 132 3.79 -6.80 18.33
C LEU A 132 4.69 -6.85 19.57
N LEU A 133 4.38 -6.02 20.56
CA LEU A 133 4.95 -6.08 21.92
C LEU A 133 4.81 -7.49 22.52
#